data_AF-A0A957WCT2-F1
#
_entry.id   AF-A0A957WCT2-F1
#
_cell.length_a   1.000
_cell.length_b   1.000
_cell.length_c   1.000
_cell.angle_alpha   90.00
_cell.angle_beta   90.00
_cell.angle_gamma   90.00
#
_symmetry.space_group_name_H-M   'P 1'
#
loop_
_entity.id
_entity.type
_entity.pdbx_description
1 polymer ?
#
loop_
_entity_poly.entity_id
_entity_poly.type
_entity_poly.pdbx_seq_one_letter_code
_entity_poly.pdbx_strand_id
1 'polypeptide(L)'
;MIKGDGTLILDKIKRNINRLSADTFFSRVRRGQSLVEIAISMPILIFLLIGVFEVGSALRSYLVLVNVNREITRFAVRPGYLDFSTEETIDESYHLVRDWAGTSNTGQLDLDFDDTTGSSTLIISHVVVDTGIPCVDKKGEPSDTCECDKFVSDPSYPAFEKDDIIIHPGVTGKEYQAQSFGPDATSTGDRPTRIQYDVLVEELTRKNNQFNCEVLKRGGVPSANNVIVTELYHDQPQLFGFPLISNPFTDPVPLYTHTVMRLLGGTRGLNEETMGPSCWAYPFTIHKDKIPEEKDLKPGVQFDILGGPDTGKDSKGDRGFLAWDPQDNDKTSLQFELQFPQMSSNAYRNPGEAGDTTLNVGDWVASLSGNTAGVEPYINELVGQRIIIPVHSELKKSMSNLNPSPAKVDAYKIVRFIEVEIIDGGIDLTSYDPKVMAKIIRLDPAECDVKP
;
A
#
# COMPACT_ATOMS: atom_id res chain seq x y z
N MET A 1 34.17 -115.71 6.16
CA MET A 1 32.89 -115.60 6.88
C MET A 1 33.09 -114.60 8.01
N ILE A 2 32.14 -113.68 8.16
CA ILE A 2 31.99 -112.63 9.21
C ILE A 2 33.00 -111.46 9.14
N LYS A 3 32.64 -110.49 8.28
CA LYS A 3 33.14 -109.11 8.27
C LYS A 3 32.38 -108.36 9.37
N GLY A 4 33.02 -108.12 10.51
CA GLY A 4 32.43 -107.48 11.69
C GLY A 4 32.45 -105.96 11.60
N ASP A 5 31.26 -105.39 11.68
CA ASP A 5 30.88 -103.99 11.54
C ASP A 5 31.34 -103.14 12.74
N GLY A 6 32.58 -102.64 12.70
CA GLY A 6 33.20 -101.81 13.75
C GLY A 6 33.14 -100.30 13.51
N THR A 7 32.50 -99.84 12.42
CA THR A 7 32.58 -98.43 11.97
C THR A 7 31.34 -97.58 12.29
N LEU A 8 30.29 -98.16 12.88
CA LEU A 8 29.00 -97.47 13.01
C LEU A 8 28.78 -96.74 14.35
N ILE A 9 29.64 -96.94 15.35
CA ILE A 9 29.49 -96.31 16.68
C ILE A 9 30.35 -95.04 16.83
N LEU A 10 31.55 -95.00 16.24
CA LEU A 10 32.44 -93.83 16.33
C LEU A 10 31.97 -92.63 15.50
N ASP A 11 31.20 -92.87 14.44
CA ASP A 11 30.72 -91.80 13.55
C ASP A 11 29.45 -91.10 14.06
N LYS A 12 28.68 -91.77 14.93
CA LYS A 12 27.52 -91.18 15.64
C LYS A 12 27.94 -90.28 16.81
N ILE A 13 29.08 -90.56 17.45
CA ILE A 13 29.59 -89.75 18.57
C ILE A 13 30.22 -88.45 18.06
N LYS A 14 30.96 -88.47 16.94
CA LYS A 14 31.52 -87.24 16.33
C LYS A 14 30.46 -86.27 15.80
N ARG A 15 29.31 -86.77 15.32
CA ARG A 15 28.22 -85.91 14.80
C ARG A 15 27.41 -85.19 15.88
N ASN A 16 27.38 -85.68 17.12
CA ASN A 16 26.67 -85.01 18.21
C ASN A 16 27.52 -84.00 18.98
N ILE A 17 28.85 -84.14 19.01
CA ILE A 17 29.74 -83.16 19.68
C ILE A 17 29.86 -81.87 18.85
N ASN A 18 29.79 -81.94 17.52
CA ASN A 18 29.82 -80.76 16.65
C ASN A 18 28.48 -80.00 16.56
N ARG A 19 27.38 -80.55 17.11
CA ARG A 19 26.07 -79.86 17.17
C ARG A 19 25.76 -79.20 18.52
N LEU A 20 26.53 -79.50 19.57
CA LEU A 20 26.31 -78.93 20.90
C LEU A 20 27.30 -77.83 21.28
N SER A 21 28.26 -77.48 20.41
CA SER A 21 29.28 -76.47 20.70
C SER A 21 29.20 -75.19 19.84
N ALA A 22 28.24 -75.08 18.92
CA ALA A 22 28.12 -73.89 18.06
C ALA A 22 26.95 -72.95 18.44
N ASP A 23 25.88 -73.46 19.06
CA ASP A 23 24.67 -72.66 19.30
C ASP A 23 24.56 -72.03 20.69
N THR A 24 25.42 -72.39 21.65
CA THR A 24 25.31 -71.89 23.03
C THR A 24 26.30 -70.78 23.38
N PHE A 25 27.27 -70.45 22.52
CA PHE A 25 28.21 -69.35 22.76
C PHE A 25 27.82 -68.02 22.09
N PHE A 26 26.87 -68.03 21.14
CA PHE A 26 26.40 -66.80 20.48
C PHE A 26 25.13 -66.17 21.09
N SER A 27 24.49 -66.78 22.10
CA SER A 27 23.24 -66.23 22.66
C SER A 27 23.42 -65.33 23.90
N ARG A 28 24.63 -65.18 24.45
CA ARG A 28 24.93 -64.25 25.56
C ARG A 28 25.43 -62.86 25.15
N VAL A 29 25.82 -62.66 23.89
CA VAL A 29 26.32 -61.35 23.40
C VAL A 29 25.19 -60.44 22.88
N ARG A 30 23.96 -60.93 22.74
CA ARG A 30 22.83 -60.14 22.21
C ARG A 30 22.20 -59.12 23.19
N ARG A 31 22.56 -59.14 24.48
CA ARG A 31 21.96 -58.22 25.48
C ARG A 31 22.61 -56.83 25.55
N GLY A 32 23.64 -56.55 24.76
CA GLY A 32 24.26 -55.21 24.67
C GLY A 32 24.21 -54.58 23.27
N GLN A 33 23.92 -55.35 22.22
CA GLN A 33 23.97 -54.85 20.84
C GLN A 33 22.92 -53.77 20.55
N SER A 34 21.70 -53.95 21.07
CA SER A 34 20.64 -52.92 20.93
C SER A 34 20.99 -51.60 21.63
N LEU A 35 21.75 -51.65 22.74
CA LEU A 35 22.23 -50.42 23.39
C LEU A 35 23.28 -49.70 22.54
N VAL A 36 24.16 -50.43 21.85
CA VAL A 36 25.16 -49.84 20.95
C VAL A 36 24.49 -49.24 19.70
N GLU A 37 23.51 -49.94 19.12
CA GLU A 37 22.77 -49.45 17.96
C GLU A 37 21.96 -48.18 18.28
N ILE A 38 21.35 -48.10 19.47
CA ILE A 38 20.66 -46.88 19.93
C ILE A 38 21.67 -45.76 20.22
N ALA A 39 22.80 -46.06 20.87
CA ALA A 39 23.82 -45.06 21.18
C ALA A 39 24.40 -44.38 19.94
N ILE A 40 24.45 -45.09 18.80
CA ILE A 40 24.94 -44.55 17.52
C ILE A 40 23.81 -43.84 16.74
N SER A 41 22.60 -44.41 16.72
CA SER A 41 21.49 -43.83 15.96
C SER A 41 20.82 -42.63 16.64
N MET A 42 20.78 -42.59 17.97
CA MET A 42 20.10 -41.52 18.73
C MET A 42 20.70 -40.13 18.47
N PRO A 43 22.03 -39.92 18.48
CA PRO A 43 22.61 -38.62 18.13
C PRO A 43 22.26 -38.17 16.71
N ILE A 44 22.23 -39.11 15.75
CA ILE A 44 21.88 -38.83 14.34
C ILE A 44 20.40 -38.40 14.24
N LEU A 45 19.51 -39.10 14.94
CA LEU A 45 18.08 -38.78 14.97
C LEU A 45 17.82 -37.43 15.65
N ILE A 46 18.52 -37.12 16.74
CA ILE A 46 18.44 -35.82 17.42
C ILE A 46 18.94 -34.71 16.50
N PHE A 47 20.07 -34.91 15.83
CA PHE A 47 20.60 -33.94 14.88
C PHE A 47 19.62 -33.66 13.73
N LEU A 48 19.03 -34.72 13.17
CA LEU A 48 18.00 -34.60 12.12
C LEU A 48 16.77 -33.84 12.65
N LEU A 49 16.29 -34.18 13.85
CA LEU A 49 15.13 -33.53 14.45
C LEU A 49 15.38 -32.03 14.66
N ILE A 50 16.57 -31.66 15.14
CA ILE A 50 16.95 -30.25 15.35
C ILE A 50 17.02 -29.52 14.02
N GLY A 51 17.63 -30.11 13.00
CA GLY A 51 17.64 -29.55 11.65
C GLY A 51 16.23 -29.30 11.10
N VAL A 52 15.29 -30.23 11.32
CA VAL A 52 13.88 -30.07 10.93
C VAL A 52 13.21 -28.91 11.68
N PHE A 53 13.46 -28.76 12.98
CA PHE A 53 12.91 -27.64 13.75
C PHE A 53 13.49 -26.29 13.33
N GLU A 54 14.80 -26.18 13.10
CA GLU A 54 15.44 -24.95 12.65
C GLU A 54 14.91 -24.51 11.28
N VAL A 55 14.88 -25.44 10.30
CA VAL A 55 14.33 -25.17 8.98
C VAL A 55 12.84 -24.82 9.06
N GLY A 56 12.08 -25.52 9.91
CA GLY A 56 10.67 -25.22 10.14
C GLY A 56 10.44 -23.82 10.72
N SER A 57 11.28 -23.40 11.68
CA SER A 57 11.24 -22.06 12.26
C SER A 57 11.58 -20.98 11.23
N ALA A 58 12.68 -21.15 10.49
CA ALA A 58 13.09 -20.23 9.44
C ALA A 58 12.04 -20.12 8.32
N LEU A 59 11.44 -21.23 7.90
CA LEU A 59 10.37 -21.24 6.90
C LEU A 59 9.12 -20.51 7.40
N ARG A 60 8.73 -20.71 8.67
CA ARG A 60 7.62 -19.97 9.27
C ARG A 60 7.88 -18.48 9.22
N SER A 61 9.05 -18.03 9.69
CA SER A 61 9.41 -16.61 9.68
C SER A 61 9.46 -16.04 8.26
N TYR A 62 9.98 -16.78 7.29
CA TYR A 62 9.94 -16.38 5.88
C TYR A 62 8.51 -16.18 5.36
N LEU A 63 7.60 -17.11 5.67
CA LEU A 63 6.19 -16.98 5.25
C LEU A 63 5.50 -15.77 5.89
N VAL A 64 5.78 -15.51 7.17
CA VAL A 64 5.30 -14.30 7.87
C VAL A 64 5.87 -13.05 7.19
N LEU A 65 7.18 -13.03 6.93
CA LEU A 65 7.87 -11.91 6.29
C LEU A 65 7.28 -11.60 4.90
N VAL A 66 7.00 -12.62 4.09
CA VAL A 66 6.34 -12.47 2.79
C VAL A 66 4.94 -11.87 2.95
N ASN A 67 4.16 -12.33 3.92
CA ASN A 67 2.81 -11.80 4.14
C ASN A 67 2.86 -10.33 4.59
N VAL A 68 3.75 -10.00 5.52
CA VAL A 68 3.96 -8.62 5.98
C VAL A 68 4.37 -7.74 4.82
N ASN A 69 5.36 -8.16 4.03
CA ASN A 69 5.83 -7.37 2.90
C ASN A 69 4.69 -7.06 1.91
N ARG A 70 3.84 -8.06 1.60
CA ARG A 70 2.66 -7.84 0.74
C ARG A 70 1.66 -6.87 1.34
N GLU A 71 1.44 -6.91 2.65
CA GLU A 71 0.52 -5.99 3.32
C GLU A 71 1.07 -4.56 3.39
N ILE A 72 2.38 -4.40 3.59
CA ILE A 72 3.09 -3.11 3.50
C ILE A 72 2.93 -2.53 2.10
N THR A 73 3.25 -3.29 1.05
CA THR A 73 3.08 -2.78 -0.32
C THR A 73 1.63 -2.44 -0.59
N ARG A 74 0.68 -3.27 -0.15
CA ARG A 74 -0.76 -3.02 -0.33
C ARG A 74 -1.22 -1.74 0.35
N PHE A 75 -0.66 -1.43 1.52
CA PHE A 75 -0.94 -0.19 2.24
C PHE A 75 -0.31 1.01 1.52
N ALA A 76 0.96 0.89 1.14
CA ALA A 76 1.72 1.92 0.43
C ALA A 76 1.11 2.32 -0.92
N VAL A 77 0.49 1.38 -1.65
CA VAL A 77 -0.15 1.68 -2.95
C VAL A 77 -1.54 2.31 -2.85
N ARG A 78 -2.08 2.50 -1.64
CA ARG A 78 -3.38 3.15 -1.48
C ARG A 78 -3.24 4.66 -1.73
N PRO A 79 -4.18 5.29 -2.45
CA PRO A 79 -4.17 6.73 -2.63
C PRO A 79 -4.13 7.45 -1.27
N GLY A 80 -3.27 8.47 -1.16
CA GLY A 80 -3.14 9.32 0.03
C GLY A 80 -2.17 8.83 1.11
N TYR A 81 -1.60 7.62 0.99
CA TYR A 81 -0.60 7.13 1.96
C TYR A 81 0.84 7.43 1.58
N LEU A 82 1.14 7.45 0.27
CA LEU A 82 2.40 7.95 -0.26
C LEU A 82 2.10 9.20 -1.08
N ASP A 83 2.45 10.36 -0.55
CA ASP A 83 2.38 11.63 -1.26
C ASP A 83 3.77 12.02 -1.79
N PHE A 84 3.89 12.05 -3.12
CA PHE A 84 5.12 12.42 -3.83
C PHE A 84 5.13 13.89 -4.26
N SER A 85 4.20 14.71 -3.76
CA SER A 85 4.06 16.13 -4.10
C SER A 85 5.28 16.96 -3.69
N THR A 86 5.84 16.72 -2.50
CA THR A 86 7.04 17.38 -1.99
C THR A 86 7.97 16.40 -1.26
N GLU A 87 9.24 16.78 -1.07
CA GLU A 87 10.23 15.98 -0.35
C GLU A 87 9.97 15.92 1.17
N GLU A 88 9.29 16.91 1.75
CA GLU A 88 8.93 16.88 3.17
C GLU A 88 7.74 15.95 3.41
N THR A 89 6.71 16.03 2.56
CA THR A 89 5.50 15.19 2.66
C THR A 89 5.79 13.70 2.40
N ILE A 90 6.77 13.40 1.56
CA ILE A 90 7.11 12.01 1.22
C ILE A 90 7.82 11.31 2.38
N ASP A 91 8.66 12.02 3.15
CA ASP A 91 9.36 11.45 4.31
C ASP A 91 8.37 11.04 5.40
N GLU A 92 7.41 11.93 5.73
CA GLU A 92 6.31 11.64 6.64
C GLU A 92 5.47 10.43 6.17
N SER A 93 5.19 10.37 4.87
CA SER A 93 4.46 9.27 4.24
C SER A 93 5.20 7.93 4.36
N TYR A 94 6.52 7.92 4.16
CA TYR A 94 7.32 6.70 4.33
C TYR A 94 7.34 6.22 5.78
N HIS A 95 7.42 7.15 6.75
CA HIS A 95 7.32 6.82 8.16
C HIS A 95 5.97 6.18 8.53
N LEU A 96 4.87 6.66 7.95
CA LEU A 96 3.55 6.04 8.13
C LEU A 96 3.51 4.60 7.63
N VAL A 97 4.12 4.32 6.47
CA VAL A 97 4.20 2.95 5.91
C VAL A 97 5.08 2.05 6.79
N ARG A 98 6.21 2.56 7.31
CA ARG A 98 7.07 1.86 8.28
C ARG A 98 6.30 1.53 9.56
N ASP A 99 5.56 2.47 10.11
CA ASP A 99 4.81 2.24 11.35
C ASP A 99 3.72 1.19 11.12
N TRP A 100 3.05 1.22 9.97
CA TRP A 100 2.12 0.16 9.56
C TRP A 100 2.81 -1.21 9.45
N ALA A 101 4.05 -1.28 8.97
CA ALA A 101 4.83 -2.52 8.94
C ALA A 101 5.02 -3.11 10.35
N GLY A 102 5.35 -2.27 11.32
CA GLY A 102 5.47 -2.66 12.72
C GLY A 102 4.14 -3.14 13.32
N THR A 103 3.03 -2.44 13.05
CA THR A 103 1.72 -2.78 13.62
C THR A 103 1.03 -3.97 12.95
N SER A 104 1.17 -4.12 11.63
CA SER A 104 0.52 -5.19 10.86
C SER A 104 0.98 -6.59 11.24
N ASN A 105 2.12 -6.68 11.94
CA ASN A 105 2.77 -7.93 12.28
C ASN A 105 2.86 -8.22 13.79
N THR A 106 2.21 -7.41 14.64
CA THR A 106 2.36 -7.52 16.10
C THR A 106 2.11 -8.94 16.58
N GLY A 107 3.17 -9.57 17.15
CA GLY A 107 3.13 -10.88 17.79
C GLY A 107 3.54 -12.07 16.92
N GLN A 108 3.87 -11.89 15.63
CA GLN A 108 4.32 -13.01 14.77
C GLN A 108 5.83 -13.01 14.48
N LEU A 109 6.41 -11.84 14.18
CA LEU A 109 7.84 -11.63 14.01
C LEU A 109 8.22 -10.28 14.64
N ASP A 110 9.36 -10.23 15.30
CA ASP A 110 9.85 -9.00 15.95
C ASP A 110 10.58 -8.14 14.90
N LEU A 111 9.80 -7.34 14.18
CA LEU A 111 10.31 -6.42 13.17
C LEU A 111 10.74 -5.13 13.88
N ASP A 112 12.05 -4.98 14.06
CA ASP A 112 12.66 -3.77 14.59
C ASP A 112 13.43 -3.07 13.46
N PHE A 113 13.00 -1.85 13.15
CA PHE A 113 13.55 -0.98 12.12
C PHE A 113 14.40 0.15 12.70
N ASP A 114 14.88 0.04 13.95
CA ASP A 114 15.85 0.98 14.50
C ASP A 114 17.16 0.94 13.69
N ASP A 115 17.65 2.10 13.26
CA ASP A 115 18.83 2.20 12.38
C ASP A 115 20.12 1.68 13.02
N THR A 116 20.18 1.58 14.35
CA THR A 116 21.39 1.19 15.09
C THR A 116 21.36 -0.24 15.61
N THR A 117 20.20 -0.72 16.05
CA THR A 117 20.06 -2.04 16.69
C THR A 117 19.02 -2.94 16.03
N GLY A 118 18.32 -2.43 15.02
CA GLY A 118 17.21 -3.13 14.38
C GLY A 118 17.63 -4.46 13.78
N SER A 119 16.78 -5.47 13.95
CA SER A 119 16.96 -6.78 13.30
C SER A 119 16.56 -6.77 11.83
N SER A 120 15.83 -5.73 11.40
CA SER A 120 15.08 -5.71 10.15
C SER A 120 15.35 -4.42 9.37
N THR A 121 15.38 -4.52 8.05
CA THR A 121 15.53 -3.35 7.16
C THR A 121 14.39 -3.36 6.16
N LEU A 122 13.70 -2.23 6.04
CA LEU A 122 12.61 -2.00 5.09
C LEU A 122 13.07 -0.96 4.08
N ILE A 123 13.06 -1.31 2.79
CA ILE A 123 13.32 -0.37 1.70
C ILE A 123 12.02 -0.20 0.92
N ILE A 124 11.57 1.03 0.75
CA ILE A 124 10.38 1.38 -0.04
C ILE A 124 10.86 2.19 -1.22
N SER A 125 10.54 1.77 -2.44
CA SER A 125 10.92 2.46 -3.67
C SER A 125 9.71 2.72 -4.55
N HIS A 126 9.65 3.88 -5.17
CA HIS A 126 8.66 4.25 -6.16
C HIS A 126 9.30 4.32 -7.54
N VAL A 127 8.66 3.65 -8.51
CA VAL A 127 9.08 3.67 -9.90
C VAL A 127 7.89 4.13 -10.75
N VAL A 128 8.07 5.22 -11.48
CA VAL A 128 7.10 5.81 -12.40
C VAL A 128 7.58 5.53 -13.82
N VAL A 129 6.74 4.86 -14.60
CA VAL A 129 7.00 4.67 -16.02
C VAL A 129 5.76 5.10 -16.79
N ASP A 130 5.85 6.26 -17.41
CA ASP A 130 4.87 6.76 -18.36
C ASP A 130 5.49 6.76 -19.75
N THR A 131 4.86 6.06 -20.67
CA THR A 131 5.31 5.98 -22.06
C THR A 131 4.39 6.73 -23.02
N GLY A 132 3.45 7.51 -22.47
CA GLY A 132 2.57 8.40 -23.23
C GLY A 132 1.80 7.68 -24.34
N ILE A 133 1.83 8.28 -25.54
CA ILE A 133 1.22 7.75 -26.77
C ILE A 133 2.29 6.95 -27.54
N PRO A 134 2.24 5.60 -27.51
CA PRO A 134 3.30 4.76 -28.07
C PRO A 134 3.39 4.74 -29.60
N CYS A 135 2.76 5.65 -30.33
CA CYS A 135 2.81 5.71 -31.80
C CYS A 135 2.32 7.07 -32.33
N VAL A 136 3.13 8.11 -32.19
CA VAL A 136 2.93 9.34 -32.96
C VAL A 136 3.69 9.27 -34.28
N ASP A 137 3.05 9.70 -35.37
CA ASP A 137 3.74 9.88 -36.64
C ASP A 137 4.76 11.03 -36.54
N LYS A 138 5.53 11.28 -37.60
CA LYS A 138 6.52 12.39 -37.62
C LYS A 138 5.92 13.79 -37.40
N LYS A 139 4.60 13.91 -37.36
CA LYS A 139 3.86 15.15 -37.13
C LYS A 139 3.25 15.23 -35.72
N GLY A 140 3.42 14.20 -34.89
CA GLY A 140 2.84 14.15 -33.55
C GLY A 140 1.39 13.66 -33.53
N GLU A 141 0.85 13.15 -34.65
CA GLU A 141 -0.52 12.64 -34.70
C GLU A 141 -0.55 11.13 -34.41
N PRO A 142 -1.59 10.61 -33.72
CA PRO A 142 -1.76 9.18 -33.51
C PRO A 142 -1.73 8.44 -34.86
N SER A 143 -0.76 7.57 -35.04
CA SER A 143 -0.63 6.83 -36.29
C SER A 143 -1.64 5.67 -36.33
N ASP A 144 -2.53 5.68 -37.32
CA ASP A 144 -3.42 4.54 -37.64
C ASP A 144 -2.64 3.24 -37.92
N THR A 145 -1.34 3.34 -38.20
CA THR A 145 -0.42 2.22 -38.46
C THR A 145 0.36 1.77 -37.23
N CYS A 146 -0.14 2.00 -36.02
CA CYS A 146 0.52 1.56 -34.79
C CYS A 146 0.59 0.02 -34.70
N GLU A 147 1.67 -0.54 -35.23
CA GLU A 147 1.98 -1.99 -35.21
C GLU A 147 2.57 -2.38 -33.85
N CYS A 148 1.73 -2.38 -32.82
CA CYS A 148 2.13 -2.67 -31.44
C CYS A 148 2.84 -4.03 -31.26
N ASP A 149 2.57 -4.98 -32.15
CA ASP A 149 3.16 -6.33 -32.10
C ASP A 149 4.65 -6.32 -32.47
N LYS A 150 5.12 -5.30 -33.23
CA LYS A 150 6.53 -5.14 -33.58
C LYS A 150 7.37 -4.60 -32.42
N PHE A 151 6.78 -3.81 -31.53
CA PHE A 151 7.50 -3.24 -30.38
C PHE A 151 7.84 -4.30 -29.32
N VAL A 152 6.99 -5.32 -29.15
CA VAL A 152 7.26 -6.42 -28.22
C VAL A 152 8.43 -7.30 -28.72
N SER A 153 8.71 -7.28 -30.03
CA SER A 153 9.63 -8.22 -30.68
C SER A 153 10.98 -7.63 -31.12
N ASP A 154 11.12 -6.30 -31.24
CA ASP A 154 12.36 -5.64 -31.66
C ASP A 154 12.85 -4.58 -30.65
N PRO A 155 13.86 -4.89 -29.82
CA PRO A 155 14.47 -3.94 -28.87
C PRO A 155 15.20 -2.77 -29.54
N SER A 156 15.49 -2.87 -30.84
CA SER A 156 16.20 -1.85 -31.61
C SER A 156 15.28 -0.83 -32.27
N TYR A 157 13.96 -1.04 -32.17
CA TYR A 157 12.98 -0.04 -32.58
C TYR A 157 13.14 1.19 -31.67
N PRO A 158 13.32 2.41 -32.21
CA PRO A 158 13.53 3.60 -31.40
C PRO A 158 12.29 3.78 -30.52
N ALA A 159 12.43 3.43 -29.24
CA ALA A 159 11.46 3.69 -28.22
C ALA A 159 11.30 5.20 -28.12
N PHE A 160 10.06 5.64 -28.26
CA PHE A 160 9.47 6.94 -27.96
C PHE A 160 10.42 8.13 -27.83
N GLU A 161 10.28 9.06 -28.78
CA GLU A 161 10.94 10.35 -28.69
C GLU A 161 10.24 11.23 -27.64
N LYS A 162 11.00 11.56 -26.59
CA LYS A 162 10.95 12.81 -25.80
C LYS A 162 9.81 13.01 -24.77
N ASP A 163 8.70 12.29 -24.83
CA ASP A 163 7.55 12.45 -23.93
C ASP A 163 7.41 11.35 -22.84
N ASP A 164 8.41 10.47 -22.74
CA ASP A 164 8.41 9.39 -21.75
C ASP A 164 8.90 9.90 -20.39
N ILE A 165 8.06 9.75 -19.36
CA ILE A 165 8.41 10.05 -17.99
C ILE A 165 8.84 8.74 -17.32
N ILE A 166 10.15 8.56 -17.21
CA ILE A 166 10.76 7.45 -16.49
C ILE A 166 11.45 8.02 -15.24
N ILE A 167 10.90 7.71 -14.08
CA ILE A 167 11.44 8.15 -12.79
C ILE A 167 11.66 6.95 -11.89
N HIS A 168 12.88 6.80 -11.39
CA HIS A 168 13.22 5.78 -10.39
C HIS A 168 14.39 6.25 -9.53
N PRO A 169 14.63 5.61 -8.36
CA PRO A 169 15.68 6.02 -7.42
C PRO A 169 17.11 5.96 -7.97
N GLY A 170 17.31 5.22 -9.07
CA GLY A 170 18.61 5.11 -9.74
C GLY A 170 18.97 6.31 -10.63
N VAL A 171 18.02 7.23 -10.87
CA VAL A 171 18.25 8.46 -11.65
C VAL A 171 18.73 9.57 -10.73
N THR A 172 19.75 10.32 -11.16
CA THR A 172 20.27 11.47 -10.41
C THR A 172 19.17 12.51 -10.12
N GLY A 173 19.05 12.92 -8.85
CA GLY A 173 18.04 13.89 -8.40
C GLY A 173 16.67 13.28 -8.10
N LYS A 174 16.54 11.95 -8.11
CA LYS A 174 15.31 11.19 -7.80
C LYS A 174 15.52 10.19 -6.65
N GLU A 175 16.59 10.38 -5.88
CA GLU A 175 16.96 9.52 -4.75
C GLU A 175 15.84 9.48 -3.70
N TYR A 176 15.10 10.58 -3.52
CA TYR A 176 13.94 10.70 -2.63
C TYR A 176 12.79 9.71 -2.95
N GLN A 177 12.81 9.07 -4.13
CA GLN A 177 11.83 8.03 -4.46
C GLN A 177 12.14 6.69 -3.80
N ALA A 178 13.26 6.57 -3.06
CA ALA A 178 13.52 5.45 -2.20
C ALA A 178 13.82 5.91 -0.77
N GLN A 179 13.25 5.22 0.20
CA GLN A 179 13.57 5.38 1.61
C GLN A 179 13.91 4.03 2.22
N SER A 180 14.98 4.00 3.01
CA SER A 180 15.41 2.84 3.79
C SER A 180 15.19 3.10 5.28
N PHE A 181 14.72 2.09 6.01
CA PHE A 181 14.56 2.10 7.46
C PHE A 181 15.26 0.91 8.07
N GLY A 182 15.95 1.10 9.18
CA GLY A 182 16.76 0.07 9.83
C GLY A 182 18.22 0.11 9.37
N PRO A 183 19.06 -0.81 9.87
CA PRO A 183 20.49 -0.72 9.64
C PRO A 183 20.84 -1.03 8.18
N ASP A 184 21.77 -0.25 7.62
CA ASP A 184 22.32 -0.49 6.26
C ASP A 184 23.18 -1.76 6.18
N ALA A 185 23.66 -2.25 7.32
CA ALA A 185 24.43 -3.47 7.44
C ALA A 185 24.21 -4.15 8.80
N THR A 186 24.19 -5.48 8.82
CA THR A 186 24.14 -6.28 10.05
C THR A 186 25.26 -7.30 10.09
N SER A 187 25.29 -8.14 11.14
CA SER A 187 26.27 -9.24 11.23
C SER A 187 26.19 -10.22 10.06
N THR A 188 25.08 -10.24 9.31
CA THR A 188 24.88 -11.08 8.13
C THR A 188 25.29 -10.41 6.82
N GLY A 189 25.66 -9.12 6.86
CA GLY A 189 26.19 -8.36 5.73
C GLY A 189 25.42 -7.06 5.43
N ASP A 190 25.82 -6.40 4.35
CA ASP A 190 25.19 -5.18 3.86
C ASP A 190 23.78 -5.48 3.32
N ARG A 191 22.87 -4.51 3.47
CA ARG A 191 21.46 -4.60 3.07
C ARG A 191 21.09 -3.57 2.01
N PRO A 192 21.83 -3.45 0.88
CA PRO A 192 21.42 -2.59 -0.21
C PRO A 192 20.16 -3.14 -0.88
N THR A 193 19.49 -2.30 -1.68
CA THR A 193 18.47 -2.80 -2.61
C THR A 193 19.06 -3.92 -3.49
N ARG A 194 18.32 -5.02 -3.62
CA ARG A 194 18.61 -6.12 -4.56
C ARG A 194 17.88 -5.93 -5.90
N ILE A 195 17.06 -4.89 -6.01
CA ILE A 195 16.32 -4.56 -7.21
C ILE A 195 17.26 -3.87 -8.19
N GLN A 196 17.41 -4.47 -9.37
CA GLN A 196 18.09 -3.83 -10.48
C GLN A 196 17.09 -2.91 -11.18
N TYR A 197 17.04 -1.64 -10.79
CA TYR A 197 16.04 -0.69 -11.31
C TYR A 197 16.07 -0.58 -12.83
N ASP A 198 17.25 -0.65 -13.47
CA ASP A 198 17.35 -0.58 -14.93
C ASP A 198 16.56 -1.71 -15.62
N VAL A 199 16.72 -2.94 -15.13
CA VAL A 199 16.01 -4.12 -15.64
C VAL A 199 14.51 -4.03 -15.34
N LEU A 200 14.15 -3.58 -14.14
CA LEU A 200 12.76 -3.39 -13.75
C LEU A 200 12.07 -2.33 -14.62
N VAL A 201 12.72 -1.20 -14.84
CA VAL A 201 12.23 -0.08 -15.66
C VAL A 201 12.07 -0.51 -17.10
N GLU A 202 13.03 -1.24 -17.69
CA GLU A 202 12.90 -1.79 -19.03
C GLU A 202 11.66 -2.72 -19.15
N GLU A 203 11.47 -3.60 -18.16
CA GLU A 203 10.31 -4.49 -18.13
C GLU A 203 8.98 -3.72 -17.99
N LEU A 204 8.93 -2.74 -17.08
CA LEU A 204 7.76 -1.89 -16.86
C LEU A 204 7.44 -1.04 -18.08
N THR A 205 8.45 -0.52 -18.76
CA THR A 205 8.33 0.26 -20.01
C THR A 205 7.70 -0.61 -21.09
N ARG A 206 8.24 -1.81 -21.31
CA ARG A 206 7.68 -2.75 -22.29
C ARG A 206 6.22 -3.12 -21.97
N LYS A 207 5.90 -3.39 -20.70
CA LYS A 207 4.54 -3.70 -20.26
C LYS A 207 3.60 -2.51 -20.41
N ASN A 208 4.05 -1.30 -20.08
CA ASN A 208 3.25 -0.09 -20.20
C ASN A 208 2.95 0.23 -21.67
N ASN A 209 3.93 0.06 -22.56
CA ASN A 209 3.75 0.22 -24.00
C ASN A 209 2.72 -0.74 -24.57
N GLN A 210 2.81 -2.02 -24.21
CA GLN A 210 1.81 -3.01 -24.63
C GLN A 210 0.42 -2.61 -24.14
N PHE A 211 0.30 -2.24 -22.86
CA PHE A 211 -0.97 -1.81 -22.27
C PHE A 211 -1.54 -0.56 -22.95
N ASN A 212 -0.75 0.50 -23.11
CA ASN A 212 -1.19 1.77 -23.71
C ASN A 212 -1.59 1.60 -25.17
N CYS A 213 -0.89 0.75 -25.92
CA CYS A 213 -1.36 0.39 -27.25
C CYS A 213 -2.74 -0.28 -27.22
N GLU A 214 -2.92 -1.31 -26.38
CA GLU A 214 -4.19 -2.04 -26.31
C GLU A 214 -5.35 -1.12 -25.93
N VAL A 215 -5.08 -0.15 -25.04
CA VAL A 215 -6.04 0.88 -24.62
C VAL A 215 -6.36 1.84 -25.77
N LEU A 216 -5.35 2.34 -26.50
CA LEU A 216 -5.54 3.24 -27.65
C LEU A 216 -6.33 2.57 -28.79
N LYS A 217 -6.06 1.29 -29.08
CA LYS A 217 -6.83 0.52 -30.08
C LYS A 217 -8.33 0.45 -29.75
N ARG A 218 -8.69 0.63 -28.48
CA ARG A 218 -10.08 0.64 -27.99
C ARG A 218 -10.63 2.06 -27.83
N GLY A 219 -9.88 3.09 -28.21
CA GLY A 219 -10.24 4.50 -28.00
C GLY A 219 -10.16 4.95 -26.53
N GLY A 220 -9.42 4.23 -25.68
CA GLY A 220 -9.18 4.63 -24.30
C GLY A 220 -7.97 5.56 -24.15
N VAL A 221 -7.78 6.08 -22.93
CA VAL A 221 -6.69 7.00 -22.59
C VAL A 221 -5.49 6.21 -22.06
N PRO A 222 -4.26 6.42 -22.58
CA PRO A 222 -3.04 5.81 -22.04
C PRO A 222 -2.89 6.07 -20.53
N SER A 223 -2.27 5.13 -19.83
CA SER A 223 -2.02 5.20 -18.39
C SER A 223 -0.54 5.07 -18.09
N ALA A 224 -0.08 5.72 -17.02
CA ALA A 224 1.23 5.50 -16.47
C ALA A 224 1.26 4.18 -15.66
N ASN A 225 2.39 3.49 -15.70
CA ASN A 225 2.68 2.35 -14.85
C ASN A 225 3.50 2.80 -13.66
N ASN A 226 2.79 3.17 -12.58
CA ASN A 226 3.39 3.54 -11.31
C ASN A 226 3.43 2.31 -10.42
N VAL A 227 4.59 1.92 -9.92
CA VAL A 227 4.73 0.78 -9.02
C VAL A 227 5.48 1.17 -7.76
N ILE A 228 5.00 0.64 -6.64
CA ILE A 228 5.72 0.64 -5.37
C ILE A 228 6.39 -0.72 -5.21
N VAL A 229 7.67 -0.69 -4.90
CA VAL A 229 8.48 -1.85 -4.56
C VAL A 229 8.83 -1.77 -3.09
N THR A 230 8.53 -2.81 -2.33
CA THR A 230 8.97 -2.92 -0.93
C THR A 230 9.87 -4.13 -0.77
N GLU A 231 11.06 -3.91 -0.22
CA GLU A 231 12.03 -4.94 0.14
C GLU A 231 12.11 -5.03 1.66
N LEU A 232 12.15 -6.24 2.19
CA LEU A 232 12.21 -6.48 3.62
C LEU A 232 13.30 -7.52 3.92
N TYR A 233 14.25 -7.10 4.75
CA TYR A 233 15.30 -7.92 5.33
C TYR A 233 14.96 -8.22 6.79
N HIS A 234 15.21 -9.45 7.22
CA HIS A 234 15.06 -9.84 8.62
C HIS A 234 16.09 -10.89 9.01
N ASP A 235 16.83 -10.63 10.08
CA ASP A 235 17.80 -11.57 10.63
C ASP A 235 17.12 -12.50 11.65
N GLN A 236 16.77 -13.71 11.20
CA GLN A 236 16.10 -14.70 12.04
C GLN A 236 17.10 -15.39 12.99
N PRO A 237 16.93 -15.28 14.33
CA PRO A 237 17.77 -16.01 15.26
C PRO A 237 17.52 -17.52 15.16
N GLN A 238 18.59 -18.32 15.28
CA GLN A 238 18.50 -19.78 15.37
C GLN A 238 17.88 -20.19 16.72
N LEU A 239 17.02 -21.22 16.72
CA LEU A 239 16.29 -21.63 17.93
C LEU A 239 17.20 -22.34 18.94
N PHE A 240 18.11 -23.18 18.46
CA PHE A 240 18.99 -24.02 19.27
C PHE A 240 20.46 -23.55 19.25
N GLY A 241 20.82 -22.54 18.45
CA GLY A 241 22.14 -21.89 18.44
C GLY A 241 23.31 -22.88 18.44
N PHE A 242 23.31 -23.81 17.49
CA PHE A 242 24.01 -25.09 17.61
C PHE A 242 25.56 -24.94 17.72
N PRO A 243 26.18 -25.08 18.91
CA PRO A 243 27.54 -24.57 19.17
C PRO A 243 28.69 -25.29 18.43
N LEU A 244 28.40 -26.36 17.69
CA LEU A 244 29.39 -27.15 16.95
C LEU A 244 29.38 -26.87 15.44
N ILE A 245 28.30 -26.31 14.89
CA ILE A 245 28.12 -26.03 13.45
C ILE A 245 27.59 -24.61 13.20
N SER A 246 27.03 -23.94 14.21
CA SER A 246 26.75 -22.50 14.15
C SER A 246 28.09 -21.76 14.06
N ASN A 247 28.55 -21.64 12.84
CA ASN A 247 29.62 -20.73 12.52
C ASN A 247 29.04 -19.33 12.84
N PRO A 248 29.77 -18.42 13.50
CA PRO A 248 29.35 -17.02 13.66
C PRO A 248 28.95 -16.31 12.36
N PHE A 249 29.19 -16.94 11.20
CA PHE A 249 28.78 -16.49 9.88
C PHE A 249 27.36 -16.91 9.46
N THR A 250 26.68 -17.77 10.23
CA THR A 250 25.36 -18.36 9.86
C THR A 250 24.26 -18.11 10.88
N ASP A 251 24.59 -17.46 11.99
CA ASP A 251 23.63 -17.00 13.01
C ASP A 251 23.81 -15.48 13.15
N PRO A 252 22.79 -14.66 12.84
CA PRO A 252 21.43 -15.04 12.44
C PRO A 252 21.30 -15.52 10.98
N VAL A 253 20.15 -16.10 10.64
CA VAL A 253 19.80 -16.51 9.26
C VAL A 253 19.15 -15.33 8.54
N PRO A 254 19.78 -14.75 7.49
CA PRO A 254 19.21 -13.61 6.79
C PRO A 254 18.04 -14.05 5.91
N LEU A 255 16.88 -13.46 6.14
CA LEU A 255 15.68 -13.61 5.31
C LEU A 255 15.49 -12.36 4.46
N TYR A 256 15.09 -12.54 3.20
CA TYR A 256 14.82 -11.46 2.26
C TYR A 256 13.54 -11.75 1.49
N THR A 257 12.71 -10.73 1.31
CA THR A 257 11.53 -10.77 0.45
C THR A 257 11.35 -9.42 -0.21
N HIS A 258 10.76 -9.40 -1.40
CA HIS A 258 10.31 -8.17 -2.05
C HIS A 258 8.90 -8.35 -2.61
N THR A 259 8.15 -7.26 -2.72
CA THR A 259 6.83 -7.23 -3.33
C THR A 259 6.70 -5.99 -4.18
N VAL A 260 6.13 -6.14 -5.36
CA VAL A 260 5.86 -5.05 -6.31
C VAL A 260 4.35 -4.96 -6.49
N MET A 261 3.77 -3.78 -6.30
CA MET A 261 2.37 -3.52 -6.59
C MET A 261 2.23 -2.21 -7.36
N ARG A 262 1.23 -2.16 -8.25
CA ARG A 262 0.89 -0.93 -8.96
C ARG A 262 0.26 0.06 -7.98
N LEU A 263 0.75 1.30 -7.97
CA LEU A 263 0.12 2.40 -7.26
C LEU A 263 -1.26 2.61 -7.86
N LEU A 264 -2.30 2.52 -7.01
CA LEU A 264 -3.66 2.79 -7.42
C LEU A 264 -3.86 4.30 -7.45
N GLY A 265 -3.46 4.94 -8.54
CA GLY A 265 -3.72 6.36 -8.79
C GLY A 265 -5.04 6.52 -9.53
N GLY A 266 -5.91 7.41 -9.02
CA GLY A 266 -7.15 7.81 -9.67
C GLY A 266 -6.94 8.14 -11.14
N THR A 267 -7.93 7.77 -11.95
CA THR A 267 -8.06 8.09 -13.37
C THR A 267 -7.44 9.44 -13.74
N ARG A 268 -6.55 9.44 -14.74
CA ARG A 268 -6.04 10.65 -15.43
C ARG A 268 -7.22 11.54 -15.82
N GLY A 269 -7.52 12.53 -15.00
CA GLY A 269 -8.35 13.68 -15.35
C GLY A 269 -7.43 14.85 -15.63
N LEU A 270 -6.99 14.96 -16.89
CA LEU A 270 -6.56 16.20 -17.53
C LEU A 270 -5.53 17.05 -16.75
N ASN A 271 -4.25 16.68 -16.79
CA ASN A 271 -3.08 17.54 -17.03
C ASN A 271 -1.78 16.74 -16.84
N GLU A 272 -1.02 16.60 -17.93
CA GLU A 272 0.08 15.64 -18.17
C GLU A 272 1.41 15.94 -17.45
N GLU A 273 1.48 16.86 -16.49
CA GLU A 273 2.73 17.11 -15.74
C GLU A 273 2.58 16.95 -14.23
N THR A 274 1.46 16.38 -13.79
CA THR A 274 1.08 16.39 -12.38
C THR A 274 0.65 15.01 -11.92
N MET A 275 1.55 14.34 -11.18
CA MET A 275 1.18 13.83 -9.85
C MET A 275 0.79 15.01 -8.94
N GLY A 276 -0.16 15.82 -9.39
CA GLY A 276 -0.57 17.08 -8.80
C GLY A 276 -2.08 17.05 -8.61
N PRO A 277 -2.60 18.06 -7.91
CA PRO A 277 -3.72 17.86 -7.02
C PRO A 277 -4.96 17.49 -7.83
N SER A 278 -5.35 16.21 -7.74
CA SER A 278 -6.77 15.87 -7.89
C SER A 278 -7.56 16.83 -7.01
N CYS A 279 -8.69 17.35 -7.51
CA CYS A 279 -9.53 18.33 -6.83
C CYS A 279 -10.03 17.78 -5.47
N TRP A 280 -9.17 17.83 -4.46
CA TRP A 280 -9.44 17.36 -3.13
C TRP A 280 -10.21 18.46 -2.43
N ALA A 281 -11.53 18.31 -2.49
CA ALA A 281 -12.42 19.16 -1.77
C ALA A 281 -12.42 18.77 -0.29
N TYR A 282 -12.41 19.77 0.58
CA TYR A 282 -12.75 19.61 1.98
C TYR A 282 -14.27 19.64 2.16
N PRO A 283 -14.83 18.95 3.18
CA PRO A 283 -16.27 18.75 3.36
C PRO A 283 -16.97 20.00 3.92
N PHE A 284 -16.70 21.16 3.32
CA PHE A 284 -17.35 22.44 3.57
C PHE A 284 -18.08 22.88 2.30
N THR A 285 -19.16 23.63 2.43
CA THR A 285 -19.83 24.26 1.29
C THR A 285 -20.33 25.64 1.61
N ILE A 286 -20.28 26.52 0.61
CA ILE A 286 -20.82 27.88 0.68
C ILE A 286 -21.87 28.12 -0.41
N HIS A 287 -22.89 28.93 -0.09
CA HIS A 287 -23.83 29.40 -1.09
C HIS A 287 -23.19 30.35 -2.09
N LYS A 288 -23.47 30.14 -3.39
CA LYS A 288 -22.98 31.00 -4.47
C LYS A 288 -23.26 32.49 -4.23
N ASP A 289 -24.39 32.83 -3.61
CA ASP A 289 -24.78 34.23 -3.33
C ASP A 289 -24.00 34.87 -2.17
N LYS A 290 -23.27 34.07 -1.39
CA LYS A 290 -22.39 34.54 -0.31
C LYS A 290 -20.97 34.80 -0.79
N ILE A 291 -20.64 34.37 -2.00
CA ILE A 291 -19.34 34.62 -2.62
C ILE A 291 -19.38 36.04 -3.21
N PRO A 292 -18.44 36.92 -2.82
CA PRO A 292 -18.30 38.22 -3.48
C PRO A 292 -18.07 38.04 -4.98
N GLU A 293 -18.70 38.88 -5.80
CA GLU A 293 -18.42 38.85 -7.25
C GLU A 293 -16.92 39.06 -7.50
N GLU A 294 -16.39 38.46 -8.56
CA GLU A 294 -14.95 38.49 -8.87
C GLU A 294 -14.37 39.92 -8.92
N LYS A 295 -15.16 40.86 -9.43
CA LYS A 295 -14.81 42.29 -9.50
C LYS A 295 -14.62 42.96 -8.12
N ASP A 296 -15.19 42.35 -7.08
CA ASP A 296 -15.22 42.85 -5.70
C ASP A 296 -14.26 42.06 -4.78
N LEU A 297 -13.57 41.04 -5.31
CA LEU A 297 -12.52 40.30 -4.61
C LEU A 297 -11.28 41.18 -4.40
N LYS A 298 -11.31 42.00 -3.35
CA LYS A 298 -10.09 42.61 -2.83
C LYS A 298 -9.33 41.55 -2.03
N PRO A 299 -7.99 41.48 -2.15
CA PRO A 299 -7.18 40.61 -1.30
C PRO A 299 -7.51 40.86 0.18
N GLY A 300 -7.89 39.80 0.89
CA GLY A 300 -8.20 39.86 2.33
C GLY A 300 -9.68 40.07 2.69
N VAL A 301 -10.62 40.03 1.76
CA VAL A 301 -12.05 39.96 2.11
C VAL A 301 -12.33 38.64 2.85
N GLN A 302 -12.76 38.77 4.10
CA GLN A 302 -13.10 37.65 4.97
C GLN A 302 -14.60 37.36 4.84
N PHE A 303 -14.97 36.09 4.84
CA PHE A 303 -16.35 35.65 4.81
C PHE A 303 -16.49 34.32 5.55
N ASP A 304 -17.71 34.01 5.95
CA ASP A 304 -18.04 32.77 6.62
C ASP A 304 -18.28 31.65 5.59
N ILE A 305 -17.51 30.57 5.68
CA ILE A 305 -17.65 29.41 4.80
C ILE A 305 -18.75 28.46 5.26
N LEU A 306 -19.26 28.59 6.49
CA LEU A 306 -20.40 27.82 6.96
C LEU A 306 -21.70 28.49 6.50
N GLY A 307 -22.05 28.26 5.23
CA GLY A 307 -23.13 28.97 4.53
C GLY A 307 -24.44 28.22 4.37
N GLY A 308 -24.67 27.14 5.14
CA GLY A 308 -25.86 26.29 5.00
C GLY A 308 -27.16 27.06 5.26
N PRO A 309 -28.25 26.78 4.52
CA PRO A 309 -29.53 27.46 4.72
C PRO A 309 -30.09 27.15 6.10
N ASP A 310 -30.44 28.20 6.85
CA ASP A 310 -31.08 28.09 8.16
C ASP A 310 -32.42 27.35 8.00
N THR A 311 -32.46 26.07 8.39
CA THR A 311 -33.65 25.21 8.20
C THR A 311 -34.76 25.50 9.20
N GLY A 312 -34.60 26.49 10.09
CA GLY A 312 -35.64 26.99 10.99
C GLY A 312 -35.30 26.87 12.48
N LYS A 313 -36.13 27.56 13.29
CA LYS A 313 -35.92 27.95 14.71
C LYS A 313 -35.57 26.84 15.71
N ASP A 314 -35.82 25.57 15.40
CA ASP A 314 -35.66 24.45 16.35
C ASP A 314 -34.63 23.39 15.90
N SER A 315 -34.05 23.54 14.71
CA SER A 315 -33.06 22.62 14.19
C SER A 315 -31.68 23.26 14.27
N LYS A 316 -30.73 22.57 14.91
CA LYS A 316 -29.29 22.73 14.64
C LYS A 316 -29.10 22.44 13.16
N GLY A 317 -29.35 23.46 12.33
CA GLY A 317 -29.46 23.34 10.90
C GLY A 317 -28.20 22.77 10.29
N ASP A 318 -28.35 22.31 9.08
CA ASP A 318 -27.26 21.95 8.20
C ASP A 318 -26.25 23.11 8.10
N ARG A 319 -25.07 22.95 8.70
CA ARG A 319 -24.10 24.04 8.92
C ARG A 319 -23.19 24.27 7.72
N GLY A 320 -23.53 23.74 6.55
CA GLY A 320 -22.65 23.76 5.39
C GLY A 320 -21.51 22.75 5.47
N PHE A 321 -21.67 21.69 6.28
CA PHE A 321 -20.80 20.51 6.22
C PHE A 321 -21.35 19.50 5.21
N LEU A 322 -20.44 18.82 4.55
CA LEU A 322 -20.74 17.78 3.58
C LEU A 322 -20.39 16.40 4.13
N ALA A 323 -20.93 15.37 3.50
CA ALA A 323 -20.46 14.00 3.60
C ALA A 323 -20.20 13.48 2.18
N TRP A 324 -19.03 12.87 1.94
CA TRP A 324 -18.70 12.35 0.62
C TRP A 324 -19.49 11.08 0.31
N ASP A 325 -19.61 10.17 1.29
CA ASP A 325 -20.54 9.04 1.21
C ASP A 325 -21.82 9.36 2.03
N PRO A 326 -23.00 9.47 1.39
CA PRO A 326 -24.27 9.65 2.09
C PRO A 326 -24.62 8.53 3.07
N GLN A 327 -24.00 7.35 2.97
CA GLN A 327 -24.18 6.25 3.93
C GLN A 327 -23.41 6.48 5.24
N ASP A 328 -22.33 7.26 5.18
CA ASP A 328 -21.42 7.53 6.30
C ASP A 328 -21.59 8.97 6.80
N ASN A 329 -22.83 9.42 6.98
CA ASN A 329 -23.18 10.79 7.35
C ASN A 329 -23.12 11.07 8.87
N ASP A 330 -22.05 10.63 9.53
CA ASP A 330 -21.85 10.85 10.95
C ASP A 330 -20.63 11.74 11.28
N LYS A 331 -20.50 12.12 12.55
CA LYS A 331 -19.44 12.99 13.03
C LYS A 331 -18.05 12.34 12.88
N THR A 332 -17.93 11.04 13.11
CA THR A 332 -16.65 10.32 13.03
C THR A 332 -16.14 10.32 11.61
N SER A 333 -17.04 10.10 10.65
CA SER A 333 -16.73 10.22 9.23
C SER A 333 -16.30 11.63 8.87
N LEU A 334 -17.00 12.67 9.33
CA LEU A 334 -16.58 14.06 9.09
C LEU A 334 -15.18 14.36 9.63
N GLN A 335 -14.84 13.87 10.83
CA GLN A 335 -13.49 14.05 11.40
C GLN A 335 -12.43 13.41 10.48
N PHE A 336 -12.72 12.20 9.98
CA PHE A 336 -11.85 11.51 9.06
C PHE A 336 -11.75 12.24 7.70
N GLU A 337 -12.87 12.69 7.12
CA GLU A 337 -12.90 13.42 5.85
C GLU A 337 -12.17 14.78 5.92
N LEU A 338 -12.15 15.43 7.09
CA LEU A 338 -11.38 16.65 7.31
C LEU A 338 -9.86 16.40 7.33
N GLN A 339 -9.43 15.23 7.80
CA GLN A 339 -8.01 14.83 7.80
C GLN A 339 -7.56 14.30 6.43
N PHE A 340 -8.48 13.73 5.66
CA PHE A 340 -8.19 13.07 4.39
C PHE A 340 -9.06 13.63 3.26
N PRO A 341 -8.74 14.82 2.70
CA PRO A 341 -9.56 15.46 1.67
C PRO A 341 -9.62 14.66 0.35
N GLN A 342 -8.74 13.65 0.18
CA GLN A 342 -8.79 12.70 -0.93
C GLN A 342 -10.08 11.86 -0.96
N MET A 343 -10.79 11.79 0.18
CA MET A 343 -12.10 11.12 0.27
C MET A 343 -13.13 11.72 -0.68
N SER A 344 -13.02 13.00 -1.04
CA SER A 344 -13.86 13.65 -2.06
C SER A 344 -13.75 13.00 -3.44
N SER A 345 -12.63 12.35 -3.74
CA SER A 345 -12.43 11.61 -5.00
C SER A 345 -12.61 10.10 -4.84
N ASN A 346 -12.30 9.55 -3.65
CA ASN A 346 -12.26 8.10 -3.44
C ASN A 346 -13.54 7.50 -2.87
N ALA A 347 -14.27 8.27 -2.06
CA ALA A 347 -15.44 7.81 -1.31
C ALA A 347 -16.73 8.51 -1.73
N TYR A 348 -16.62 9.52 -2.61
CA TYR A 348 -17.78 10.27 -3.06
C TYR A 348 -18.82 9.37 -3.76
N ARG A 349 -20.09 9.57 -3.42
CA ARG A 349 -21.23 8.99 -4.13
C ARG A 349 -22.32 10.04 -4.30
N ASN A 350 -22.75 10.26 -5.54
CA ASN A 350 -23.80 11.19 -5.87
C ASN A 350 -25.16 10.68 -5.34
N PRO A 351 -25.83 11.35 -4.38
CA PRO A 351 -27.14 10.95 -3.88
C PRO A 351 -28.24 11.05 -4.94
N GLY A 352 -28.01 11.81 -6.00
CA GLY A 352 -28.89 11.96 -7.15
C GLY A 352 -28.70 10.87 -8.19
N GLU A 353 -27.54 10.22 -8.26
CA GLU A 353 -27.19 9.26 -9.31
C GLU A 353 -26.30 8.14 -8.74
N ALA A 354 -26.89 6.99 -8.38
CA ALA A 354 -26.21 5.95 -7.58
C ALA A 354 -24.94 5.33 -8.21
N GLY A 355 -24.75 5.51 -9.52
CA GLY A 355 -23.59 5.00 -10.27
C GLY A 355 -22.47 6.02 -10.43
N ASP A 356 -22.71 7.28 -10.05
CA ASP A 356 -21.73 8.35 -10.13
C ASP A 356 -20.96 8.46 -8.81
N THR A 357 -19.65 8.20 -8.91
CA THR A 357 -18.70 8.22 -7.79
C THR A 357 -17.58 9.24 -8.03
N THR A 358 -17.77 10.16 -8.97
CA THR A 358 -16.79 11.20 -9.30
C THR A 358 -17.38 12.55 -9.01
N LEU A 359 -16.72 13.35 -8.17
CA LEU A 359 -17.25 14.66 -7.78
C LEU A 359 -17.00 15.69 -8.89
N ASN A 360 -18.08 16.16 -9.52
CA ASN A 360 -18.07 17.13 -10.62
C ASN A 360 -18.98 18.34 -10.34
N VAL A 361 -18.83 19.37 -11.17
CA VAL A 361 -19.78 20.49 -11.21
C VAL A 361 -21.12 20.00 -11.75
N GLY A 362 -22.20 20.30 -11.03
CA GLY A 362 -23.57 19.90 -11.36
C GLY A 362 -24.10 18.79 -10.45
N ASP A 363 -23.21 18.10 -9.75
CA ASP A 363 -23.53 16.97 -8.91
C ASP A 363 -24.21 17.36 -7.60
N TRP A 364 -24.81 16.38 -6.95
CA TRP A 364 -25.38 16.51 -5.62
C TRP A 364 -24.42 15.92 -4.60
N VAL A 365 -24.13 16.65 -3.53
CA VAL A 365 -23.33 16.15 -2.39
C VAL A 365 -24.21 16.11 -1.16
N ALA A 366 -24.10 15.04 -0.38
CA ALA A 366 -24.88 14.87 0.82
C ALA A 366 -24.53 15.95 1.86
N SER A 367 -25.57 16.49 2.47
CA SER A 367 -25.46 17.36 3.62
C SER A 367 -25.24 16.55 4.89
N LEU A 368 -24.39 17.08 5.78
CA LEU A 368 -24.25 16.56 7.13
C LEU A 368 -25.13 17.35 8.11
N SER A 369 -26.40 16.95 8.22
CA SER A 369 -27.30 17.50 9.24
C SER A 369 -26.99 16.88 10.61
N GLY A 370 -26.36 17.61 11.55
CA GLY A 370 -26.05 17.01 12.84
C GLY A 370 -25.23 17.83 13.84
N ASN A 371 -24.94 17.20 14.98
CA ASN A 371 -24.08 17.76 16.01
C ASN A 371 -22.60 17.62 15.59
N THR A 372 -22.02 18.71 15.10
CA THR A 372 -20.59 18.76 14.75
C THR A 372 -19.67 19.04 15.93
N ALA A 373 -20.17 19.07 17.17
CA ALA A 373 -19.33 19.33 18.34
C ALA A 373 -18.15 18.35 18.42
N GLY A 374 -16.92 18.85 18.53
CA GLY A 374 -15.68 18.09 18.59
C GLY A 374 -14.98 17.91 17.23
N VAL A 375 -15.40 18.61 16.18
CA VAL A 375 -14.63 18.72 14.93
C VAL A 375 -13.66 19.90 14.95
N GLU A 376 -13.81 20.82 15.90
CA GLU A 376 -13.01 22.04 16.05
C GLU A 376 -11.50 21.77 16.03
N PRO A 377 -10.94 20.74 16.69
CA PRO A 377 -9.50 20.47 16.65
C PRO A 377 -8.99 20.25 15.22
N TYR A 378 -9.73 19.50 14.40
CA TYR A 378 -9.36 19.20 13.02
C TYR A 378 -9.49 20.42 12.10
N ILE A 379 -10.48 21.27 12.33
CA ILE A 379 -10.59 22.54 11.58
C ILE A 379 -9.46 23.50 11.99
N ASN A 380 -9.07 23.51 13.27
CA ASN A 380 -7.95 24.32 13.74
C ASN A 380 -6.62 23.90 13.08
N GLU A 381 -6.44 22.61 12.75
CA GLU A 381 -5.27 22.14 11.98
C GLU A 381 -5.21 22.73 10.56
N LEU A 382 -6.35 23.12 9.99
CA LEU A 382 -6.46 23.73 8.66
C LEU A 382 -6.24 25.26 8.65
N VAL A 383 -6.06 25.89 9.82
CA VAL A 383 -5.84 27.34 9.91
C VAL A 383 -4.54 27.71 9.17
N GLY A 384 -4.63 28.69 8.27
CA GLY A 384 -3.51 29.13 7.43
C GLY A 384 -3.21 28.22 6.24
N GLN A 385 -3.89 27.07 6.11
CA GLN A 385 -3.78 26.19 4.95
C GLN A 385 -4.70 26.67 3.83
N ARG A 386 -4.27 26.46 2.58
CA ARG A 386 -5.12 26.66 1.39
C ARG A 386 -5.89 25.39 1.12
N ILE A 387 -7.21 25.50 1.14
CA ILE A 387 -8.12 24.38 0.96
C ILE A 387 -9.08 24.67 -0.19
N ILE A 388 -9.50 23.62 -0.88
CA ILE A 388 -10.53 23.71 -1.92
C ILE A 388 -11.86 23.33 -1.29
N ILE A 389 -12.89 24.13 -1.52
CA ILE A 389 -14.25 23.84 -1.07
C ILE A 389 -15.24 23.98 -2.23
N PRO A 390 -16.26 23.11 -2.31
CA PRO A 390 -17.33 23.25 -3.27
C PRO A 390 -18.25 24.44 -2.93
N VAL A 391 -18.87 24.97 -3.97
CA VAL A 391 -19.86 26.03 -3.90
C VAL A 391 -21.18 25.45 -4.36
N HIS A 392 -22.24 25.64 -3.59
CA HIS A 392 -23.56 25.15 -3.93
C HIS A 392 -24.52 26.25 -4.39
N SER A 393 -25.54 25.87 -5.18
CA SER A 393 -26.61 26.79 -5.60
C SER A 393 -27.98 26.50 -5.02
N GLU A 394 -28.25 25.23 -4.68
CA GLU A 394 -29.57 24.81 -4.19
C GLU A 394 -29.42 23.65 -3.21
N LEU A 395 -30.32 23.60 -2.23
CA LEU A 395 -30.49 22.48 -1.31
C LEU A 395 -31.77 21.73 -1.67
N LYS A 396 -31.66 20.41 -1.87
CA LYS A 396 -32.80 19.53 -2.09
C LYS A 396 -32.97 18.60 -0.90
N LYS A 397 -34.14 18.68 -0.27
CA LYS A 397 -34.46 17.86 0.89
C LYS A 397 -34.86 16.44 0.51
N SER A 398 -34.51 15.48 1.35
CA SER A 398 -34.97 14.09 1.25
C SER A 398 -34.70 13.41 -0.10
N MET A 399 -33.49 13.61 -0.64
CA MET A 399 -33.01 12.92 -1.83
C MET A 399 -32.75 11.44 -1.52
N SER A 400 -33.17 10.55 -2.42
CA SER A 400 -32.95 9.11 -2.27
C SER A 400 -32.86 8.42 -3.62
N ASN A 401 -31.64 8.15 -4.10
CA ASN A 401 -31.39 7.20 -5.19
C ASN A 401 -30.37 6.12 -4.81
N LEU A 402 -29.98 6.04 -3.54
CA LEU A 402 -29.01 5.06 -3.05
C LEU A 402 -29.67 3.69 -2.85
N ASN A 403 -29.08 2.67 -3.45
CA ASN A 403 -29.46 1.28 -3.28
C ASN A 403 -28.26 0.58 -2.64
N PRO A 404 -28.37 -0.13 -1.50
CA PRO A 404 -29.58 -0.71 -0.91
C PRO A 404 -30.25 0.06 0.25
N SER A 405 -29.73 1.22 0.68
CA SER A 405 -30.25 1.91 1.87
C SER A 405 -31.10 3.15 1.53
N PRO A 406 -32.40 3.21 1.92
CA PRO A 406 -33.32 4.30 1.61
C PRO A 406 -33.15 5.54 2.53
N ALA A 407 -31.96 5.74 3.11
CA ALA A 407 -31.71 6.91 3.95
C ALA A 407 -31.87 8.17 3.07
N LYS A 408 -32.96 8.89 3.30
CA LYS A 408 -33.24 10.17 2.66
C LYS A 408 -32.27 11.18 3.24
N VAL A 409 -31.38 11.69 2.40
CA VAL A 409 -30.41 12.72 2.79
C VAL A 409 -30.82 14.05 2.17
N ASP A 410 -30.57 15.13 2.88
CA ASP A 410 -30.58 16.45 2.27
C ASP A 410 -29.29 16.57 1.43
N ALA A 411 -29.34 17.24 0.29
CA ALA A 411 -28.20 17.30 -0.62
C ALA A 411 -28.07 18.67 -1.28
N TYR A 412 -26.83 19.09 -1.51
CA TYR A 412 -26.46 20.36 -2.12
C TYR A 412 -26.01 20.16 -3.56
N LYS A 413 -26.49 21.00 -4.47
CA LYS A 413 -26.03 20.97 -5.86
C LYS A 413 -24.80 21.83 -6.04
N ILE A 414 -23.69 21.22 -6.44
CA ILE A 414 -22.41 21.89 -6.65
C ILE A 414 -22.44 22.62 -7.98
N VAL A 415 -21.95 23.87 -7.99
CA VAL A 415 -21.89 24.71 -9.19
C VAL A 415 -20.48 25.15 -9.57
N ARG A 416 -19.53 25.12 -8.63
CA ARG A 416 -18.12 25.39 -8.86
C ARG A 416 -17.30 25.02 -7.61
N PHE A 417 -15.98 25.18 -7.69
CA PHE A 417 -15.05 25.05 -6.58
C PHE A 417 -14.31 26.38 -6.38
N ILE A 418 -13.90 26.63 -5.14
CA ILE A 418 -13.08 27.80 -4.79
C ILE A 418 -11.95 27.38 -3.86
N GLU A 419 -10.83 28.07 -3.97
CA GLU A 419 -9.69 27.92 -3.07
C GLU A 419 -9.74 29.02 -2.01
N VAL A 420 -9.73 28.63 -0.75
CA VAL A 420 -9.85 29.51 0.41
C VAL A 420 -8.76 29.22 1.42
N GLU A 421 -8.44 30.19 2.26
CA GLU A 421 -7.53 30.02 3.39
C GLU A 421 -8.26 30.37 4.68
N ILE A 422 -8.30 29.42 5.63
CA ILE A 422 -8.97 29.61 6.92
C ILE A 422 -8.15 30.57 7.79
N ILE A 423 -8.83 31.52 8.42
CA ILE A 423 -8.19 32.60 9.18
C ILE A 423 -8.07 32.23 10.65
N ASP A 424 -6.91 32.53 11.24
CA ASP A 424 -6.67 32.35 12.68
C ASP A 424 -7.66 33.18 13.53
N GLY A 425 -8.18 32.56 14.59
CA GLY A 425 -9.25 33.11 15.42
C GLY A 425 -10.61 33.23 14.71
N GLY A 426 -10.74 32.72 13.49
CA GLY A 426 -11.96 32.74 12.68
C GLY A 426 -12.93 31.58 12.93
N ILE A 427 -12.60 30.65 13.83
CA ILE A 427 -13.37 29.44 14.07
C ILE A 427 -14.17 29.58 15.36
N ASP A 428 -15.49 29.51 15.26
CA ASP A 428 -16.39 29.43 16.40
C ASP A 428 -17.52 28.47 16.07
N LEU A 429 -17.44 27.22 16.52
CA LEU A 429 -18.52 26.24 16.32
C LEU A 429 -19.46 26.10 17.52
N THR A 430 -19.14 26.80 18.61
CA THR A 430 -19.79 26.62 19.91
C THR A 430 -20.84 27.69 20.22
N SER A 431 -20.74 28.86 19.58
CA SER A 431 -21.74 29.91 19.74
C SER A 431 -23.08 29.55 19.09
N TYR A 432 -24.07 30.42 19.34
CA TYR A 432 -25.39 30.30 18.74
C TYR A 432 -25.36 30.45 17.21
N ASP A 433 -24.34 31.13 16.68
CA ASP A 433 -24.17 31.44 15.25
C ASP A 433 -22.77 30.97 14.82
N PRO A 434 -22.59 29.66 14.62
CA PRO A 434 -21.27 29.07 14.39
C PRO A 434 -20.70 29.50 13.04
N LYS A 435 -19.40 29.85 13.01
CA LYS A 435 -18.72 30.39 11.83
C LYS A 435 -17.35 29.78 11.64
N VAL A 436 -16.94 29.70 10.39
CA VAL A 436 -15.55 29.47 10.00
C VAL A 436 -15.18 30.56 9.01
N MET A 437 -14.39 31.52 9.45
CA MET A 437 -13.98 32.63 8.62
C MET A 437 -12.81 32.22 7.72
N ALA A 438 -12.96 32.45 6.42
CA ALA A 438 -11.90 32.25 5.44
C ALA A 438 -11.73 33.48 4.54
N LYS A 439 -10.61 33.54 3.83
CA LYS A 439 -10.37 34.49 2.72
C LYS A 439 -10.28 33.72 1.41
N ILE A 440 -10.86 34.27 0.33
CA ILE A 440 -10.77 33.67 -1.01
C ILE A 440 -9.37 33.92 -1.54
N ILE A 441 -8.75 32.85 -2.02
CA ILE A 441 -7.45 32.89 -2.70
C ILE A 441 -7.66 32.89 -4.21
N ARG A 442 -8.46 31.94 -4.72
CA ARG A 442 -8.68 31.73 -6.15
C ARG A 442 -10.09 31.22 -6.42
N LEU A 443 -10.73 31.73 -7.47
CA LEU A 443 -11.97 31.18 -8.01
C LEU A 443 -11.64 30.17 -9.10
N ASP A 444 -12.43 29.10 -9.21
CA ASP A 444 -12.28 28.04 -10.21
C ASP A 444 -10.83 27.54 -10.33
N PRO A 445 -10.30 26.89 -9.26
CA PRO A 445 -9.01 26.22 -9.36
C PRO A 445 -9.02 25.31 -10.59
N ALA A 446 -8.04 25.50 -11.49
CA ALA A 446 -7.97 24.80 -12.78
C ALA A 446 -7.92 23.27 -12.59
N GLU A 447 -7.49 22.83 -11.41
CA GLU A 447 -7.40 21.42 -11.03
C GLU A 447 -8.77 20.79 -10.73
N CYS A 448 -9.84 21.60 -10.66
CA CYS A 448 -11.21 21.22 -10.40
C CYS A 448 -12.18 21.46 -11.57
N ASP A 449 -11.74 22.09 -12.66
CA ASP A 449 -12.60 22.38 -13.83
C ASP A 449 -12.65 21.18 -14.78
N VAL A 450 -13.15 20.04 -14.28
CA VAL A 450 -13.48 18.90 -15.12
C VAL A 450 -14.91 19.09 -15.59
N LYS A 451 -15.06 19.65 -16.79
CA LYS A 451 -16.36 19.64 -17.47
C LYS A 451 -16.71 18.17 -17.80
N PRO A 452 -17.94 17.74 -17.51
CA PRO A 452 -18.39 16.36 -17.77
C PRO A 452 -18.31 15.97 -19.25
#